data_AF-A0A927U3A1-F1
#
_entry.id   AF-A0A927U3A1-F1
#
_cell.length_a   1.000
_cell.length_b   1.000
_cell.length_c   1.000
_cell.angle_alpha   90.00
_cell.angle_beta   90.00
_cell.angle_gamma   90.00
#
_symmetry.space_group_name_H-M   'P 1'
#
loop_
_entity.id
_entity.type
_entity.pdbx_description
1 polymer ?
#
loop_
_entity_poly.entity_id
_entity_poly.type
_entity_poly.pdbx_seq_one_letter_code
_entity_poly.pdbx_strand_id
1 'polypeptide(L)' 'MAKENHVYEIPKKDGSVWPNDCCPAYTPREDSIESIKGCWYCKYADFHIKEETVLEVGICRWPNKVID' A
#
# COMPACT_ATOMS: atom_id res chain seq x y z
N MET A 1 -3.37 10.44 -19.83
CA MET A 1 -2.87 11.17 -18.64
C MET A 1 -1.99 10.22 -17.87
N ALA A 2 -0.67 10.38 -17.91
CA ALA A 2 0.22 9.63 -17.04
C ALA A 2 -0.01 10.15 -15.61
N LYS A 3 -0.65 9.36 -14.75
CA LYS A 3 -0.86 9.72 -13.35
C LYS A 3 0.53 9.88 -12.71
N GLU A 4 0.83 11.08 -12.20
CA GLU A 4 2.09 11.38 -11.52
C GLU A 4 2.27 10.43 -10.32
N ASN A 5 3.51 9.98 -10.08
CA ASN A 5 3.82 9.20 -8.90
C ASN A 5 3.91 10.14 -7.69
N HIS A 6 3.04 9.97 -6.71
CA HIS A 6 3.01 10.84 -5.53
C HIS A 6 3.85 10.24 -4.41
N VAL A 7 4.94 10.92 -4.06
CA VAL A 7 5.75 10.53 -2.90
C VAL A 7 5.29 11.31 -1.68
N TYR A 8 4.91 10.61 -0.63
CA TYR A 8 4.51 11.20 0.65
C TYR A 8 5.72 11.34 1.58
N GLU A 9 5.71 12.37 2.43
CA GLU A 9 6.72 12.55 3.47
C GLU A 9 6.45 11.70 4.72
N ILE A 10 5.20 11.27 4.93
CA ILE A 10 4.77 10.45 6.07
C ILE A 10 3.80 9.35 5.62
N PRO A 11 3.74 8.20 6.31
CA PRO A 11 2.74 7.17 6.04
C PRO A 11 1.33 7.66 6.35
N LYS A 12 0.38 7.40 5.44
CA LYS A 12 -1.04 7.73 5.63
C LYS A 12 -1.74 6.66 6.46
N LYS A 13 -1.33 6.50 7.73
CA LYS A 13 -1.92 5.51 8.63
C LYS A 13 -3.45 5.61 8.65
N ASP A 14 -4.12 4.46 8.51
CA ASP A 14 -5.58 4.31 8.40
C ASP A 14 -6.22 5.06 7.21
N GLY A 15 -5.40 5.57 6.28
CA GLY A 15 -5.82 6.21 5.05
C GLY A 15 -5.65 5.34 3.81
N SER A 16 -6.25 5.78 2.71
CA SER A 16 -6.20 5.07 1.42
C SER A 16 -4.80 5.02 0.83
N VAL A 17 -4.44 3.86 0.29
CA VAL A 17 -3.24 3.63 -0.51
C VAL A 17 -3.60 3.48 -1.99
N TRP A 18 -2.69 3.91 -2.86
CA TRP A 18 -2.86 3.87 -4.31
C TRP A 18 -1.61 3.30 -5.01
N PRO A 19 -1.74 2.77 -6.25
CA PRO A 19 -0.62 2.12 -6.95
C PRO A 19 0.54 3.04 -7.29
N ASN A 20 0.26 4.33 -7.54
CA ASN A 20 1.27 5.32 -7.93
C ASN A 20 1.79 6.16 -6.75
N ASP A 21 1.25 5.90 -5.56
CA ASP A 21 1.63 6.61 -4.36
C ASP A 21 2.72 5.84 -3.62
N CYS A 22 3.70 6.50 -3.02
CA CYS A 22 4.70 5.83 -2.20
C CYS A 22 5.03 6.66 -0.97
N CYS A 23 5.04 6.05 0.22
CA CYS A 23 5.39 6.71 1.49
C CYS A 23 6.72 6.16 2.00
N PRO A 24 7.40 6.81 2.96
CA PRO A 24 8.71 6.37 3.45
C PRO A 24 8.67 5.01 4.16
N ALA A 25 7.49 4.56 4.60
CA ALA A 25 7.31 3.24 5.19
C ALA A 25 7.07 2.12 4.17
N TYR A 26 7.10 2.42 2.86
CA TYR A 26 6.92 1.40 1.83
C TYR A 26 7.91 0.26 2.05
N THR A 27 7.38 -0.92 2.34
CA THR A 27 8.12 -2.17 2.36
C THR A 27 7.47 -3.12 1.36
N PRO A 28 8.22 -3.61 0.36
CA PRO A 28 7.71 -4.59 -0.59
C PRO A 28 7.29 -5.89 0.11
N ARG A 29 6.45 -6.68 -0.57
CA ARG A 29 6.18 -8.08 -0.26
C ARG A 29 7.34 -8.95 -0.76
N GLU A 30 7.53 -10.14 -0.20
CA GLU A 30 8.66 -11.03 -0.53
C GLU A 30 8.76 -11.35 -2.03
N ASP A 31 7.62 -11.53 -2.67
CA ASP A 31 7.42 -11.88 -4.07
C ASP A 31 7.12 -10.67 -4.98
N SER A 32 7.39 -9.45 -4.51
CA SER A 32 7.16 -8.24 -5.30
C SER A 32 8.15 -8.07 -6.45
N ILE A 33 7.67 -7.54 -7.57
CA ILE A 33 8.50 -7.19 -8.71
C ILE A 33 9.15 -5.83 -8.43
N GLU A 34 10.50 -5.76 -8.40
CA GLU A 34 11.25 -4.55 -8.02
C GLU A 34 10.91 -3.29 -8.84
N SER A 35 10.50 -3.48 -10.10
CA SER A 35 10.11 -2.39 -11.00
C SER A 35 8.72 -1.81 -10.68
N ILE A 36 7.94 -2.46 -9.82
CA ILE A 36 6.63 -2.00 -9.37
C ILE A 36 6.76 -1.50 -7.94
N LYS A 37 6.57 -0.19 -7.74
CA LYS A 37 6.63 0.45 -6.43
C LYS A 37 5.39 1.29 -6.20
N GLY A 38 4.76 1.06 -5.05
CA GLY A 38 3.61 1.85 -4.60
C GLY A 38 3.02 1.29 -3.31
N CYS A 39 2.43 2.16 -2.50
CA CYS A 39 1.82 1.84 -1.22
C CYS A 39 0.74 0.76 -1.35
N TRP A 40 0.07 0.66 -2.50
CA TRP A 40 -0.85 -0.44 -2.80
C TRP A 40 -0.18 -1.82 -2.70
N TYR A 41 1.06 -1.94 -3.15
CA TYR A 41 1.83 -3.19 -3.17
C TYR A 41 2.59 -3.44 -1.87
N CYS A 42 2.46 -2.53 -0.90
CA CYS A 42 3.15 -2.62 0.37
C CYS A 42 2.60 -3.76 1.24
N LYS A 43 3.45 -4.36 2.09
CA LYS A 43 3.03 -5.39 3.06
C LYS A 43 2.06 -4.90 4.16
N TYR A 44 1.97 -3.58 4.33
CA TYR A 44 1.04 -2.93 5.25
C TYR A 44 -0.30 -2.55 4.59
N ALA A 45 -0.45 -2.78 3.29
CA ALA A 45 -1.69 -2.48 2.57
C ALA A 45 -2.73 -3.57 2.84
N ASP A 46 -3.85 -3.14 3.41
CA ASP A 46 -5.00 -3.98 3.75
C ASP A 46 -6.14 -3.77 2.77
N PHE A 47 -6.59 -4.84 2.16
CA PHE A 47 -7.75 -4.86 1.26
C PHE A 47 -8.91 -5.67 1.84
N HIS A 48 -8.80 -6.07 3.12
CA HIS A 48 -9.80 -6.88 3.81
C HIS A 48 -10.08 -8.21 3.07
N ILE A 49 -9.07 -8.77 2.40
CA ILE A 49 -9.20 -10.02 1.61
C ILE A 49 -9.65 -11.20 2.49
N LYS A 50 -9.33 -11.14 3.80
CA LYS A 50 -9.71 -12.16 4.79
C LYS A 50 -11.01 -11.85 5.53
N GLU A 51 -11.61 -10.68 5.32
CA GLU A 51 -12.88 -10.31 5.96
C GLU A 51 -14.07 -10.62 5.04
N GLU A 52 -15.28 -10.48 5.58
CA GLU A 52 -16.52 -10.72 4.81
C GLU A 52 -16.69 -9.76 3.63
N THR A 53 -16.16 -8.53 3.76
CA THR A 53 -16.22 -7.50 2.72
C THR A 53 -14.82 -7.09 2.30
N VAL A 54 -14.50 -7.30 1.02
CA VAL A 54 -13.26 -6.84 0.39
C VAL A 54 -13.36 -5.34 0.08
N LEU A 55 -12.28 -4.60 0.28
CA LEU A 55 -12.22 -3.18 -0.06
C LEU A 55 -11.71 -2.99 -1.50
N GLU A 56 -12.38 -2.12 -2.26
CA GLU A 56 -11.91 -1.65 -3.57
C GLU A 56 -10.69 -0.72 -3.47
N VAL A 57 -10.45 -0.14 -2.28
CA VAL A 57 -9.34 0.75 -2.01
C VAL A 57 -8.59 0.21 -0.80
N GLY A 58 -7.27 0.06 -0.92
CA GLY A 58 -6.44 -0.42 0.19
C GLY A 58 -6.32 0.61 1.31
N ILE A 59 -6.15 0.15 2.54
CA ILE A 59 -5.90 0.97 3.72
C ILE A 59 -4.48 0.73 4.23
N CYS A 60 -3.76 1.80 4.58
CA CYS A 60 -2.44 1.68 5.18
C CYS A 60 -2.55 1.31 6.66
N ARG A 61 -2.16 0.09 7.03
CA ARG A 61 -2.17 -0.37 8.43
C ARG A 61 -0.84 -0.18 9.16
N TRP A 62 0.13 0.50 8.54
CA TRP A 62 1.45 0.70 9.14
C TRP A 62 1.34 1.25 10.59
N PRO A 63 2.08 0.69 11.56
CA PRO A 63 3.15 -0.32 11.43
C PRO A 63 2.69 -1.79 11.45
N ASN A 64 1.38 -2.06 11.48
CA ASN A 64 0.86 -3.42 11.51
C ASN A 64 0.95 -4.06 10.12
N LYS A 65 1.71 -5.14 10.02
CA LYS A 65 1.79 -5.95 8.80
C LYS A 65 0.45 -6.65 8.55
N VAL A 66 0.03 -6.65 7.29
CA VAL A 66 -1.16 -7.38 6.82
C VAL A 66 -0.73 -8.70 6.20
N ILE A 67 0.42 -8.67 5.51
CA ILE A 67 1.10 -9.83 4.95
C ILE A 67 2.56 -9.79 5.38
N ASP A 68 3.22 -10.94 5.41
CA ASP A 68 4.67 -11.03 5.62
C ASP A 68 5.45 -10.79 4.33
#